data_AF-A0A544Y0Z9-F1
#
_entry.id   AF-A0A544Y0Z9-F1
#
_cell.length_a   1.000
_cell.length_b   1.000
_cell.length_c   1.000
_cell.angle_alpha   90.00
_cell.angle_beta   90.00
_cell.angle_gamma   90.00
#
_symmetry.space_group_name_H-M   'P 1'
#
loop_
_entity.id
_entity.type
_entity.pdbx_description
1 polymer ?
#
loop_
_entity_poly.entity_id
_entity_poly.type
_entity_poly.pdbx_seq_one_letter_code
_entity_poly.pdbx_strand_id
1 'polypeptide(L)'
;MADFGHELWFGAFLTPDAAGHHRIVRQAVLADDIGLDIVGIQDHPYQPAFLDTWTLLSTLAGRTERVRLFPDVVNLPLRPPAVLARAAASLDILSGGRVELGLGSGAFWDGIAAMGGPRRSPGEAVDALEEAITVLRALWTPGDEGVRLDGGHYRLEGARPGPFPPHPIGLWLGAYKRRMLELTGRLGDGWVPSAGYAAPGELGAMSEIVDAAAERAGRDPGEIRRVYNIAGRFSGAAGGGFLDGPPTVWAEQLAELALGHGMSVFVLAVDDDRDLKVFAEEVAPAVREAVARERARKRRPDAEGPIGIAEAPQTEAPQAEAPQANRAQAGAVLDEATRPRLPKRDISALPPRRQANGQRLVLIHDHLRRELTQIRDALEQVAAGRSDAAALRSMINELTMRQNYWTLGTFCASYCRLLTTHHTIEDEHMFPMLAAAQKSLAPVVARLEEEHEVIAGVLTQLDAALVAMIEDPDRLDGVRDQVELLSDVLLSHLRYEEEELVEPIARLNLDI
;
A
#
# COMPACT_ATOMS: atom_id res chain seq x y z
N MET A 1 8.70 14.73 15.54
CA MET A 1 9.82 13.96 14.96
C MET A 1 9.23 12.60 14.60
N ALA A 2 9.34 12.12 13.35
CA ALA A 2 8.60 10.93 12.93
C ALA A 2 9.19 9.60 13.45
N ASP A 3 10.47 9.57 13.80
CA ASP A 3 11.12 8.41 14.41
C ASP A 3 10.99 8.45 15.95
N PHE A 4 10.18 7.54 16.50
CA PHE A 4 9.95 7.40 17.96
C PHE A 4 11.02 6.57 18.68
N GLY A 5 12.06 6.11 17.97
CA GLY A 5 13.15 5.35 18.58
C GLY A 5 12.76 3.91 18.98
N HIS A 6 11.59 3.42 18.56
CA HIS A 6 11.15 2.06 18.83
C HIS A 6 12.15 1.03 18.29
N GLU A 7 12.25 -0.08 19.01
CA GLU A 7 12.82 -1.31 18.48
C GLU A 7 11.97 -1.78 17.29
N LEU A 8 12.64 -2.11 16.19
CA LEU A 8 11.98 -2.65 15.01
C LEU A 8 11.62 -4.11 15.26
N TRP A 9 10.43 -4.53 14.84
CA TRP A 9 10.03 -5.94 14.81
C TRP A 9 9.70 -6.36 13.38
N PHE A 10 10.06 -7.58 13.03
CA PHE A 10 9.78 -8.18 11.73
C PHE A 10 8.99 -9.46 11.95
N GLY A 11 7.94 -9.66 11.16
CA GLY A 11 7.02 -10.75 11.40
C GLY A 11 6.39 -11.30 10.13
N ALA A 12 5.58 -12.34 10.33
CA ALA A 12 4.85 -13.02 9.28
C ALA A 12 3.35 -12.91 9.52
N PHE A 13 2.61 -12.57 8.46
CA PHE A 13 1.16 -12.68 8.41
C PHE A 13 0.84 -14.02 7.74
N LEU A 14 0.23 -14.93 8.49
CA LEU A 14 -0.12 -16.27 8.00
C LEU A 14 -1.63 -16.38 7.84
N THR A 15 -2.09 -16.66 6.63
CA THR A 15 -3.52 -16.87 6.35
C THR A 15 -4.00 -18.17 7.02
N PRO A 16 -5.09 -18.14 7.81
CA PRO A 16 -5.58 -19.29 8.58
C PRO A 16 -6.29 -20.35 7.74
N ASP A 17 -5.85 -20.63 6.51
CA ASP A 17 -6.48 -21.61 5.62
C ASP A 17 -6.47 -23.04 6.21
N ALA A 18 -7.65 -23.63 6.35
CA ALA A 18 -7.84 -24.96 6.93
C ALA A 18 -7.23 -26.06 6.03
N ALA A 19 -7.27 -25.90 4.71
CA ALA A 19 -6.66 -26.86 3.79
C ALA A 19 -5.13 -26.87 3.94
N GLY A 20 -4.53 -25.70 4.19
CA GLY A 20 -3.10 -25.49 4.43
C GLY A 20 -2.62 -25.57 5.88
N HIS A 21 -3.40 -26.09 6.84
CA HIS A 21 -3.09 -25.96 8.28
C HIS A 21 -1.68 -26.45 8.71
N HIS A 22 -1.17 -27.53 8.11
CA HIS A 22 0.20 -28.00 8.39
C HIS A 22 1.27 -26.99 7.95
N ARG A 23 1.04 -26.29 6.84
CA ARG A 23 1.94 -25.23 6.35
C ARG A 23 1.98 -24.07 7.33
N ILE A 24 0.84 -23.66 7.86
CA ILE A 24 0.73 -22.54 8.82
C ILE A 24 1.56 -22.83 10.08
N VAL A 25 1.38 -24.02 10.68
CA VAL A 25 2.15 -24.41 11.87
C VAL A 25 3.63 -24.50 11.56
N ARG A 26 4.01 -25.07 10.40
CA ARG A 26 5.42 -25.13 9.98
C ARG A 26 6.03 -23.74 9.80
N GLN A 27 5.33 -22.81 9.15
CA GLN A 27 5.82 -21.45 8.92
C GLN A 27 5.93 -20.66 10.22
N ALA A 28 5.01 -20.84 11.17
CA ALA A 28 5.11 -20.21 12.49
C ALA A 28 6.33 -20.74 13.28
N VAL A 29 6.60 -22.04 13.24
CA VAL A 29 7.81 -22.63 13.83
C VAL A 29 9.06 -22.13 13.11
N LEU A 30 9.03 -22.08 11.78
CA LEU A 30 10.15 -21.55 11.00
C LEU A 30 10.43 -20.08 11.34
N ALA A 31 9.40 -19.24 11.44
CA ALA A 31 9.52 -17.85 11.86
C ALA A 31 10.17 -17.72 13.25
N ASP A 32 9.80 -18.61 14.18
CA ASP A 32 10.43 -18.70 15.50
C ASP A 32 11.91 -19.06 15.43
N ASP A 33 12.27 -20.06 14.62
CA ASP A 33 13.62 -20.59 14.45
C ASP A 33 14.58 -19.62 13.77
N ILE A 34 14.10 -18.85 12.78
CA ILE A 34 14.93 -17.88 12.04
C ILE A 34 14.94 -16.49 12.69
N GLY A 35 14.32 -16.32 13.86
CA GLY A 35 14.43 -15.11 14.67
C GLY A 35 13.52 -13.96 14.24
N LEU A 36 12.36 -14.25 13.64
CA LEU A 36 11.31 -13.24 13.51
C LEU A 36 10.71 -12.93 14.90
N ASP A 37 10.18 -11.71 15.03
CA ASP A 37 9.71 -11.17 16.30
C ASP A 37 8.22 -11.47 16.55
N ILE A 38 7.41 -11.58 15.48
CA ILE A 38 5.95 -11.66 15.61
C ILE A 38 5.27 -12.44 14.49
N VAL A 39 4.18 -13.14 14.82
CA VAL A 39 3.29 -13.81 13.86
C VAL A 39 1.87 -13.29 14.04
N GLY A 40 1.28 -12.80 12.94
CA GLY A 40 -0.08 -12.28 12.86
C GLY A 40 -1.02 -13.25 12.14
N ILE A 41 -2.23 -13.42 12.69
CA ILE A 41 -3.28 -14.26 12.09
C ILE A 41 -4.58 -13.46 11.98
N GLN A 42 -5.13 -13.31 10.77
CA GLN A 42 -6.42 -12.62 10.60
C GLN A 42 -7.58 -13.35 11.27
N ASP A 43 -8.56 -12.60 11.79
CA ASP A 43 -9.78 -13.15 12.41
C ASP A 43 -11.00 -12.87 11.54
N HIS A 44 -11.37 -13.86 10.72
CA HIS A 44 -12.57 -13.81 9.88
C HIS A 44 -13.44 -15.05 10.13
N PRO A 45 -14.13 -15.16 11.28
CA PRO A 45 -14.85 -16.38 11.66
C PRO A 45 -15.96 -16.83 10.69
N TYR A 46 -16.44 -15.89 9.87
CA TYR A 46 -17.43 -16.14 8.82
C TYR A 46 -16.85 -16.70 7.51
N GLN A 47 -15.52 -16.80 7.38
CA GLN A 47 -14.89 -17.43 6.22
C GLN A 47 -14.79 -18.94 6.43
N PRO A 48 -15.57 -19.77 5.70
CA PRO A 48 -15.67 -21.20 5.96
C PRO A 48 -14.39 -21.97 5.66
N ALA A 49 -13.47 -21.40 4.87
CA ALA A 49 -12.17 -21.99 4.58
C ALA A 49 -11.15 -21.75 5.71
N PHE A 50 -11.43 -20.86 6.66
CA PHE A 50 -10.47 -20.49 7.69
C PHE A 50 -10.67 -21.26 8.99
N LEU A 51 -9.56 -21.54 9.66
CA LEU A 51 -9.52 -21.98 11.05
C LEU A 51 -9.95 -20.84 11.97
N ASP A 52 -10.51 -21.20 13.13
CA ASP A 52 -10.72 -20.24 14.21
C ASP A 52 -9.38 -19.68 14.70
N THR A 53 -9.23 -18.36 14.64
CA THR A 53 -7.99 -17.65 14.95
C THR A 53 -7.52 -17.90 16.37
N TRP A 54 -8.42 -17.96 17.35
CA TRP A 54 -8.03 -18.16 18.75
C TRP A 54 -7.50 -19.58 19.02
N THR A 55 -8.15 -20.57 18.41
CA THR A 55 -7.74 -21.98 18.45
C THR A 55 -6.37 -22.16 17.77
N LEU A 56 -6.18 -21.51 16.62
CA LEU A 56 -4.90 -21.54 15.91
C LEU A 56 -3.80 -20.86 16.73
N LEU A 57 -4.00 -19.64 17.21
CA LEU A 57 -3.02 -18.92 18.05
C LEU A 57 -2.64 -19.73 19.30
N SER A 58 -3.61 -20.40 19.95
CA SER A 58 -3.33 -21.29 21.09
C SER A 58 -2.47 -22.49 20.70
N THR A 59 -2.69 -23.05 19.51
CA THR A 59 -1.85 -24.13 18.96
C THR A 59 -0.44 -23.62 18.67
N LEU A 60 -0.31 -22.44 18.06
CA LEU A 60 0.99 -21.85 17.74
C LEU A 60 1.78 -21.51 19.00
N ALA A 61 1.12 -21.00 20.05
CA ALA A 61 1.74 -20.70 21.33
C ALA A 61 2.42 -21.93 21.96
N GLY A 62 1.82 -23.11 21.82
CA GLY A 62 2.41 -24.37 22.29
C GLY A 62 3.46 -24.98 21.35
N ARG A 63 3.69 -24.38 20.17
CA ARG A 63 4.63 -24.88 19.15
C ARG A 63 5.81 -23.95 18.92
N THR A 64 5.79 -22.74 19.47
CA THR A 64 6.86 -21.74 19.35
C THR A 64 7.32 -21.27 20.72
N GLU A 65 8.55 -20.78 20.82
CA GLU A 65 9.20 -20.39 22.07
C GLU A 65 9.43 -18.88 22.20
N ARG A 66 9.65 -18.16 21.09
CA ARG A 66 10.15 -16.78 21.08
C ARG A 66 9.19 -15.78 20.42
N VAL A 67 8.64 -16.12 19.25
CA VAL A 67 7.80 -15.20 18.46
C VAL A 67 6.61 -14.72 19.28
N ARG A 68 6.31 -13.42 19.19
CA ARG A 68 5.04 -12.88 19.64
C ARG A 68 3.90 -13.36 18.74
N LEU A 69 2.71 -13.45 19.30
CA LEU A 69 1.51 -13.91 18.62
C LEU A 69 0.44 -12.84 18.76
N PHE A 70 -0.19 -12.47 17.66
CA PHE A 70 -1.33 -11.56 17.72
C PHE A 70 -2.39 -11.91 16.66
N PRO A 71 -3.67 -11.72 16.98
CA PRO A 71 -4.71 -11.66 15.97
C PRO A 71 -4.58 -10.34 15.19
N ASP A 72 -4.63 -10.40 13.86
CA ASP A 72 -4.39 -9.27 12.95
C ASP A 72 -5.57 -9.03 11.99
N VAL A 73 -6.66 -8.40 12.42
CA VAL A 73 -7.04 -8.04 13.79
C VAL A 73 -8.28 -8.85 14.19
N VAL A 74 -8.61 -8.91 15.49
CA VAL A 74 -9.84 -9.57 15.98
C VAL A 74 -11.10 -8.95 15.35
N ASN A 75 -12.05 -9.82 15.00
CA ASN A 75 -13.41 -9.39 14.69
C ASN A 75 -14.21 -9.18 16.00
N LEU A 76 -14.12 -7.98 16.58
CA LEU A 76 -14.74 -7.68 17.88
C LEU A 76 -16.25 -8.04 17.94
N PRO A 77 -17.08 -7.78 16.91
CA PRO A 77 -18.50 -8.13 16.95
C PRO A 77 -18.80 -9.62 17.22
N LEU A 78 -17.87 -10.53 16.95
CA LEU A 78 -18.01 -11.96 17.22
C LEU A 78 -17.22 -12.45 18.44
N ARG A 79 -16.53 -11.54 19.16
CA ARG A 79 -15.73 -11.86 20.36
C ARG A 79 -16.16 -10.94 21.52
N PRO A 80 -17.11 -11.35 22.37
CA PRO A 80 -17.57 -10.54 23.51
C PRO A 80 -16.37 -10.09 24.38
N PRO A 81 -16.25 -8.79 24.71
CA PRO A 81 -14.99 -8.24 25.22
C PRO A 81 -14.57 -8.80 26.58
N ALA A 82 -15.53 -9.18 27.45
CA ALA A 82 -15.20 -9.83 28.71
C ALA A 82 -14.59 -11.22 28.54
N VAL A 83 -15.10 -11.97 27.56
CA VAL A 83 -14.55 -13.29 27.19
C VAL A 83 -13.21 -13.11 26.50
N LEU A 84 -13.10 -12.13 25.61
CA LEU A 84 -11.85 -11.79 24.92
C LEU A 84 -10.75 -11.38 25.92
N ALA A 85 -11.07 -10.60 26.95
CA ALA A 85 -10.12 -10.22 28.01
C ALA A 85 -9.53 -11.45 28.68
N ARG A 86 -10.39 -12.38 29.12
CA ARG A 86 -9.97 -13.62 29.76
C ARG A 86 -9.18 -14.51 28.80
N ALA A 87 -9.61 -14.61 27.56
CA ALA A 87 -8.95 -15.41 26.53
C ALA A 87 -7.54 -14.90 26.25
N ALA A 88 -7.39 -13.59 25.99
CA ALA A 88 -6.11 -12.93 25.75
C ALA A 88 -5.14 -13.07 26.92
N ALA A 89 -5.58 -12.79 28.15
CA ALA A 89 -4.72 -13.00 29.32
C ALA A 89 -4.34 -14.46 29.55
N SER A 90 -5.23 -15.40 29.24
CA SER A 90 -4.91 -16.83 29.33
C SER A 90 -3.88 -17.25 28.29
N LEU A 91 -4.03 -16.79 27.05
CA LEU A 91 -3.05 -17.05 25.99
C LEU A 91 -1.69 -16.40 26.32
N ASP A 92 -1.70 -15.21 26.91
CA ASP A 92 -0.48 -14.53 27.33
C ASP A 92 0.26 -15.31 28.42
N ILE A 93 -0.45 -15.79 29.44
CA ILE A 93 0.11 -16.70 30.46
C ILE A 93 0.66 -17.98 29.83
N LEU A 94 -0.11 -18.63 28.95
CA LEU A 94 0.26 -19.91 28.33
C LEU A 94 1.46 -19.79 27.37
N SER A 95 1.59 -18.64 26.71
CA SER A 95 2.70 -18.36 25.80
C SER A 95 3.95 -17.86 26.53
N GLY A 96 3.85 -17.49 27.81
CA GLY A 96 4.96 -16.92 28.58
C GLY A 96 5.16 -15.42 28.35
N GLY A 97 4.09 -14.68 28.06
CA GLY A 97 4.13 -13.23 27.89
C GLY A 97 4.45 -12.78 26.47
N ARG A 98 3.83 -13.42 25.48
CA ARG A 98 4.13 -13.20 24.04
C ARG A 98 2.91 -12.75 23.25
N VAL A 99 1.86 -12.23 23.90
CA VAL A 99 0.61 -11.88 23.20
C VAL A 99 0.42 -10.38 23.09
N GLU A 100 0.09 -9.93 21.88
CA GLU A 100 -0.46 -8.60 21.63
C GLU A 100 -1.90 -8.77 21.10
N LEU A 101 -2.77 -7.77 21.26
CA LEU A 101 -4.18 -7.88 20.88
C LEU A 101 -4.52 -6.86 19.79
N GLY A 102 -4.48 -7.31 18.53
CA GLY A 102 -5.05 -6.57 17.41
C GLY A 102 -6.58 -6.55 17.49
N LEU A 103 -7.20 -5.37 17.40
CA LEU A 103 -8.63 -5.16 17.46
C LEU A 103 -9.17 -4.43 16.21
N GLY A 104 -10.20 -5.00 15.62
CA GLY A 104 -11.01 -4.38 14.57
C GLY A 104 -12.46 -4.19 15.02
N SER A 105 -13.07 -3.10 14.57
CA SER A 105 -14.49 -2.80 14.86
C SER A 105 -15.48 -3.69 14.08
N GLY A 106 -14.98 -4.44 13.08
CA GLY A 106 -15.75 -5.27 12.17
C GLY A 106 -16.02 -4.58 10.83
N ALA A 107 -15.93 -5.34 9.72
CA ALA A 107 -16.11 -4.81 8.36
C ALA A 107 -17.17 -5.56 7.54
N PHE A 108 -17.28 -6.88 7.69
CA PHE A 108 -18.17 -7.72 6.89
C PHE A 108 -19.47 -8.05 7.64
N TRP A 109 -20.40 -7.10 7.62
CA TRP A 109 -21.62 -7.16 8.45
C TRP A 109 -22.54 -8.34 8.15
N ASP A 110 -22.65 -8.78 6.89
CA ASP A 110 -23.53 -9.90 6.55
C ASP A 110 -23.02 -11.21 7.16
N GLY A 111 -21.70 -11.48 7.09
CA GLY A 111 -21.10 -12.65 7.73
C GLY A 111 -21.13 -12.56 9.27
N ILE A 112 -20.92 -11.37 9.83
CA ILE A 112 -21.05 -11.14 11.28
C ILE A 112 -22.47 -11.45 11.74
N ALA A 113 -23.49 -10.89 11.08
CA ALA A 113 -24.89 -11.09 11.44
C ALA A 113 -25.33 -12.55 11.25
N ALA A 114 -24.85 -13.22 10.19
CA ALA A 114 -25.15 -14.63 9.94
C ALA A 114 -24.63 -15.55 11.06
N MET A 115 -23.56 -15.14 11.76
CA MET A 115 -22.99 -15.86 12.90
C MET A 115 -23.53 -15.37 14.26
N GLY A 116 -24.59 -14.54 14.27
CA GLY A 116 -25.23 -14.04 15.49
C GLY A 116 -24.59 -12.79 16.10
N GLY A 117 -23.62 -12.17 15.43
CA GLY A 117 -23.05 -10.90 15.84
C GLY A 117 -24.00 -9.71 15.56
N PRO A 118 -23.82 -8.58 16.27
CA PRO A 118 -24.65 -7.40 16.05
C PRO A 118 -24.30 -6.72 14.72
N ARG A 119 -25.32 -6.20 14.03
CA ARG A 119 -25.14 -5.28 12.91
C ARG A 119 -25.06 -3.86 13.44
N ARG A 120 -23.93 -3.18 13.23
CA ARG A 120 -23.70 -1.81 13.72
C ARG A 120 -23.51 -0.84 12.55
N SER A 121 -23.96 0.39 12.72
CA SER A 121 -23.51 1.50 11.86
C SER A 121 -22.01 1.75 12.08
N PRO A 122 -21.32 2.44 11.15
CA PRO A 122 -19.91 2.77 11.33
C PRO A 122 -19.62 3.53 12.63
N GLY A 123 -20.53 4.42 13.06
CA GLY A 123 -20.36 5.16 14.31
C GLY A 123 -20.45 4.26 15.55
N GLU A 124 -21.52 3.45 15.64
CA GLU A 124 -21.70 2.49 16.73
C GLU A 124 -20.59 1.43 16.79
N ALA A 125 -19.99 1.08 15.65
CA ALA A 125 -18.86 0.15 15.63
C ALA A 125 -17.61 0.74 16.30
N VAL A 126 -17.38 2.05 16.16
CA VAL A 126 -16.28 2.74 16.86
C VAL A 126 -16.61 2.94 18.33
N ASP A 127 -17.84 3.33 18.67
CA ASP A 127 -18.29 3.49 20.07
C ASP A 127 -18.19 2.16 20.83
N ALA A 128 -18.62 1.06 20.20
CA ALA A 128 -18.45 -0.27 20.77
C ALA A 128 -16.97 -0.63 20.95
N LEU A 129 -16.09 -0.32 20.00
CA LEU A 129 -14.66 -0.59 20.17
C LEU A 129 -14.05 0.19 21.35
N GLU A 130 -14.42 1.45 21.53
CA GLU A 130 -14.01 2.27 22.68
C GLU A 130 -14.47 1.68 24.02
N GLU A 131 -15.73 1.24 24.11
CA GLU A 131 -16.24 0.54 25.30
C GLU A 131 -15.52 -0.81 25.52
N ALA A 132 -15.21 -1.56 24.46
CA ALA A 132 -14.49 -2.82 24.56
C ALA A 132 -13.07 -2.63 25.11
N ILE A 133 -12.34 -1.59 24.68
CA ILE A 133 -11.02 -1.25 25.23
C ILE A 133 -11.12 -1.00 26.74
N THR A 134 -12.17 -0.30 27.18
CA THR A 134 -12.44 -0.05 28.59
C THR A 134 -12.69 -1.34 29.36
N VAL A 135 -13.51 -2.24 28.82
CA VAL A 135 -13.77 -3.58 29.39
C VAL A 135 -12.49 -4.40 29.52
N LEU A 136 -11.68 -4.47 28.46
CA LEU A 136 -10.43 -5.25 28.42
C LEU A 136 -9.47 -4.76 29.50
N ARG A 137 -9.17 -3.46 29.54
CA ARG A 137 -8.27 -2.85 30.54
C ARG A 137 -8.77 -3.03 31.97
N ALA A 138 -10.08 -2.86 32.20
CA ALA A 138 -10.67 -3.03 33.53
C ALA A 138 -10.53 -4.48 34.03
N LEU A 139 -10.71 -5.48 33.16
CA LEU A 139 -10.59 -6.89 33.54
C LEU A 139 -9.14 -7.38 33.71
N TRP A 140 -8.16 -6.69 33.15
CA TRP A 140 -6.73 -6.95 33.36
C TRP A 140 -6.11 -6.17 34.52
N THR A 141 -6.85 -5.22 35.11
CA THR A 141 -6.38 -4.45 36.25
C THR A 141 -6.75 -5.16 37.56
N PRO A 142 -5.77 -5.50 38.43
CA PRO A 142 -6.06 -6.09 39.74
C PRO A 142 -6.93 -5.17 40.61
N GLY A 143 -7.89 -5.77 41.31
CA GLY A 143 -8.76 -5.08 42.26
C GLY A 143 -9.58 -6.06 43.10
N ASP A 144 -9.99 -5.63 44.29
CA ASP A 144 -10.73 -6.48 45.26
C ASP A 144 -12.23 -6.60 44.93
N GLU A 145 -12.76 -5.63 44.18
CA GLU A 145 -14.16 -5.57 43.77
C GLU A 145 -14.39 -6.11 42.35
N GLY A 146 -15.63 -6.53 42.06
CA GLY A 146 -16.01 -6.91 40.71
C GLY A 146 -16.17 -5.68 39.81
N VAL A 147 -15.67 -5.75 38.58
CA VAL A 147 -15.80 -4.69 37.57
C VAL A 147 -17.26 -4.48 37.21
N ARG A 148 -17.72 -3.24 37.30
CA ARG A 148 -19.06 -2.80 36.90
C ARG A 148 -18.93 -1.75 35.82
N LEU A 149 -19.61 -1.97 34.70
CA LEU A 149 -19.68 -1.05 33.56
C LEU A 149 -21.11 -1.09 33.02
N ASP A 150 -21.72 0.06 32.80
CA ASP A 150 -23.05 0.21 32.20
C ASP A 150 -22.91 1.02 30.91
N GLY A 151 -22.28 0.40 29.90
CA GLY A 151 -22.06 0.98 28.58
C GLY A 151 -23.26 0.80 27.66
N GLY A 152 -23.29 1.56 26.56
CA GLY A 152 -24.34 1.46 25.53
C GLY A 152 -24.24 0.19 24.69
N HIS A 153 -23.05 -0.42 24.62
CA HIS A 153 -22.80 -1.65 23.87
C HIS A 153 -22.42 -2.83 24.76
N TYR A 154 -21.73 -2.60 25.88
CA TYR A 154 -21.33 -3.66 26.81
C TYR A 154 -21.63 -3.31 28.26
N ARG A 155 -22.11 -4.33 29.00
CA ARG A 155 -22.44 -4.22 30.42
C ARG A 155 -21.73 -5.30 31.22
N LEU A 156 -21.14 -4.91 32.36
CA LEU A 156 -20.57 -5.80 33.36
C LEU A 156 -21.26 -5.54 34.70
N GLU A 157 -21.69 -6.62 35.36
CA GLU A 157 -22.35 -6.55 36.67
C GLU A 157 -21.52 -7.26 37.74
N GLY A 158 -20.38 -6.68 38.10
CA GLY A 158 -19.47 -7.28 39.08
C GLY A 158 -18.64 -8.43 38.50
N ALA A 159 -18.27 -8.32 37.21
CA ALA A 159 -17.39 -9.27 36.55
C ALA A 159 -16.04 -9.31 37.28
N ARG A 160 -15.59 -10.49 37.71
CA ARG A 160 -14.33 -10.62 38.44
C ARG A 160 -13.15 -10.43 37.48
N PRO A 161 -12.22 -9.50 37.77
CA PRO A 161 -11.04 -9.33 36.93
C PRO A 161 -10.16 -10.58 36.99
N GLY A 162 -9.33 -10.73 35.97
CA GLY A 162 -8.39 -11.85 35.83
C GLY A 162 -8.82 -12.95 34.86
N PRO A 163 -7.89 -13.86 34.49
CA PRO A 163 -6.51 -13.93 34.98
C PRO A 163 -5.69 -12.71 34.54
N PHE A 164 -4.63 -12.37 35.28
CA PHE A 164 -3.82 -11.19 34.99
C PHE A 164 -2.67 -11.59 34.06
N PRO A 165 -2.51 -10.89 32.92
CA PRO A 165 -1.42 -11.20 32.01
C PRO A 165 -0.06 -10.90 32.66
N PRO A 166 0.98 -11.71 32.38
CA PRO A 166 2.34 -11.47 32.89
C PRO A 166 2.97 -10.17 32.38
N HIS A 167 2.50 -9.60 31.26
CA HIS A 167 2.86 -8.26 30.81
C HIS A 167 1.63 -7.42 30.42
N PRO A 168 1.76 -6.10 30.29
CA PRO A 168 0.71 -5.27 29.68
C PRO A 168 0.52 -5.66 28.21
N ILE A 169 -0.57 -6.35 27.89
CA ILE A 169 -0.93 -6.70 26.50
C ILE A 169 -1.26 -5.41 25.75
N GLY A 170 -0.57 -5.13 24.65
CA GLY A 170 -0.84 -3.98 23.81
C GLY A 170 -2.16 -4.12 23.05
N LEU A 171 -2.96 -3.05 23.03
CA LEU A 171 -4.18 -2.96 22.24
C LEU A 171 -3.89 -2.27 20.90
N TRP A 172 -3.77 -3.04 19.83
CA TRP A 172 -3.36 -2.55 18.53
C TRP A 172 -4.57 -2.40 17.60
N LEU A 173 -4.82 -1.21 17.06
CA LEU A 173 -6.05 -0.95 16.31
C LEU A 173 -5.82 -0.95 14.80
N GLY A 174 -6.60 -1.76 14.07
CA GLY A 174 -6.73 -1.68 12.62
C GLY A 174 -7.57 -0.47 12.24
N ALA A 175 -6.92 0.65 11.90
CA ALA A 175 -7.58 1.94 11.76
C ALA A 175 -7.19 2.67 10.46
N TYR A 176 -8.19 3.19 9.75
CA TYR A 176 -8.00 3.89 8.47
C TYR A 176 -8.67 5.26 8.39
N LYS A 177 -9.89 5.39 8.92
CA LYS A 177 -10.66 6.63 8.83
C LYS A 177 -10.45 7.50 10.07
N ARG A 178 -10.60 8.82 9.90
CA ARG A 178 -10.31 9.87 10.93
C ARG A 178 -10.73 9.46 12.34
N ARG A 179 -11.99 9.08 12.55
CA ARG A 179 -12.53 8.73 13.88
C ARG A 179 -11.82 7.52 14.52
N MET A 180 -11.48 6.50 13.72
CA MET A 180 -10.73 5.34 14.19
C MET A 180 -9.28 5.69 14.49
N LEU A 181 -8.63 6.53 13.68
CA LEU A 181 -7.27 7.01 13.93
C LEU A 181 -7.20 7.88 15.20
N GLU A 182 -8.23 8.70 15.43
CA GLU A 182 -8.34 9.48 16.67
C GLU A 182 -8.56 8.58 17.90
N LEU A 183 -9.35 7.50 17.77
CA LEU A 183 -9.48 6.49 18.81
C LEU A 183 -8.13 5.81 19.09
N THR A 184 -7.37 5.47 18.05
CA THR A 184 -6.01 4.90 18.18
C THR A 184 -5.09 5.82 18.95
N GLY A 185 -5.06 7.12 18.62
CA GLY A 185 -4.25 8.09 19.36
C GLY A 185 -4.64 8.18 20.84
N ARG A 186 -5.94 8.23 21.12
CA ARG A 186 -6.46 8.38 22.49
C ARG A 186 -6.24 7.13 23.35
N LEU A 187 -6.49 5.94 22.81
CA LEU A 187 -6.62 4.71 23.60
C LEU A 187 -5.77 3.53 23.12
N GLY A 188 -5.25 3.53 21.91
CA GLY A 188 -4.45 2.43 21.37
C GLY A 188 -3.02 2.42 21.90
N ASP A 189 -2.43 1.24 21.95
CA ASP A 189 -0.99 1.00 22.22
C ASP A 189 -0.25 0.66 20.91
N GLY A 190 -1.00 0.42 19.82
CA GLY A 190 -0.46 0.31 18.48
C GLY A 190 -1.47 0.62 17.38
N TRP A 191 -0.96 0.88 16.19
CA TRP A 191 -1.72 1.14 14.97
C TRP A 191 -1.32 0.14 13.88
N VAL A 192 -2.29 -0.52 13.23
CA VAL A 192 -2.05 -1.61 12.27
C VAL A 192 -2.68 -1.33 10.89
N PRO A 193 -2.10 -0.44 10.07
CA PRO A 193 -2.42 -0.34 8.64
C PRO A 193 -1.88 -1.52 7.84
N SER A 194 -2.52 -1.81 6.71
CA SER A 194 -2.01 -2.73 5.69
C SER A 194 -1.78 -2.02 4.37
N ALA A 195 -0.71 -2.36 3.66
CA ALA A 195 -0.30 -1.71 2.41
C ALA A 195 -1.39 -1.71 1.33
N GLY A 196 -2.21 -2.77 1.27
CA GLY A 196 -3.35 -2.84 0.35
C GLY A 196 -4.50 -1.87 0.64
N TYR A 197 -4.52 -1.23 1.82
CA TYR A 197 -5.57 -0.29 2.24
C TYR A 197 -5.03 1.11 2.60
N ALA A 198 -3.74 1.21 2.91
CA ALA A 198 -3.02 2.44 3.17
C ALA A 198 -1.65 2.33 2.51
N ALA A 199 -1.51 2.95 1.34
CA ALA A 199 -0.24 2.96 0.63
C ALA A 199 0.82 3.77 1.42
N PRO A 200 2.12 3.51 1.19
CA PRO A 200 3.23 4.16 1.92
C PRO A 200 3.10 5.68 2.06
N GLY A 201 2.66 6.37 1.01
CA GLY A 201 2.47 7.83 1.02
C GLY A 201 1.29 8.32 1.86
N GLU A 202 0.33 7.48 2.23
CA GLU A 202 -0.81 7.83 3.13
C GLU A 202 -0.38 7.84 4.59
N LEU A 203 0.66 7.05 4.93
CA LEU A 203 1.04 6.78 6.31
C LEU A 203 1.39 8.05 7.08
N GLY A 204 2.03 9.03 6.43
CA GLY A 204 2.36 10.33 7.05
C GLY A 204 1.13 11.09 7.51
N ALA A 205 0.17 11.32 6.60
CA ALA A 205 -1.06 12.03 6.94
C ALA A 205 -1.89 11.28 8.00
N MET A 206 -1.95 9.95 7.93
CA MET A 206 -2.68 9.14 8.92
C MET A 206 -1.99 9.15 10.29
N SER A 207 -0.66 9.07 10.31
CA SER A 207 0.18 9.21 11.51
C SER A 207 -0.11 10.51 12.24
N GLU A 208 -0.14 11.64 11.53
CA GLU A 208 -0.41 12.96 12.14
C GLU A 208 -1.76 13.01 12.87
N ILE A 209 -2.77 12.27 12.38
CA ILE A 209 -4.08 12.16 13.04
C ILE A 209 -3.95 11.42 14.37
N VAL A 210 -3.21 10.31 14.38
CA VAL A 210 -2.96 9.50 15.57
C VAL A 210 -2.19 10.33 16.60
N ASP A 211 -1.13 11.01 16.16
CA ASP A 211 -0.26 11.83 17.01
C ASP A 211 -1.04 12.98 17.64
N ALA A 212 -1.76 13.75 16.82
CA ALA A 212 -2.58 14.87 17.32
C ALA A 212 -3.71 14.41 18.25
N ALA A 213 -4.19 13.16 18.12
CA ALA A 213 -5.18 12.61 19.04
C ALA A 213 -4.56 12.11 20.35
N ALA A 214 -3.35 11.54 20.31
CA ALA A 214 -2.58 11.17 21.49
C ALA A 214 -2.22 12.42 22.32
N GLU A 215 -1.69 13.45 21.67
CA GLU A 215 -1.34 14.72 22.33
C GLU A 215 -2.55 15.41 22.97
N ARG A 216 -3.69 15.47 22.25
CA ARG A 216 -4.95 16.00 22.81
C ARG A 216 -5.45 15.19 24.01
N ALA A 217 -5.11 13.91 24.09
CA ALA A 217 -5.41 13.04 25.22
C ALA A 217 -4.36 13.11 26.35
N GLY A 218 -3.31 13.92 26.19
CA GLY A 218 -2.22 14.02 27.15
C GLY A 218 -1.26 12.83 27.14
N ARG A 219 -1.20 12.07 26.05
CA ARG A 219 -0.31 10.92 25.85
C ARG A 219 0.86 11.29 24.95
N ASP A 220 1.99 10.63 25.15
CA ASP A 220 3.11 10.70 24.21
C ASP A 220 2.79 9.84 22.98
N PRO A 221 2.80 10.38 21.75
CA PRO A 221 2.64 9.57 20.53
C PRO A 221 3.65 8.43 20.41
N GLY A 222 4.83 8.56 21.05
CA GLY A 222 5.82 7.50 21.18
C GLY A 222 5.37 6.29 22.00
N GLU A 223 4.23 6.33 22.69
CA GLU A 223 3.63 5.15 23.33
C GLU A 223 2.89 4.25 22.32
N ILE A 224 2.68 4.71 21.09
CA ILE A 224 1.86 4.03 20.09
C ILE A 224 2.77 3.38 19.05
N ARG A 225 2.92 2.06 19.13
CA ARG A 225 3.71 1.28 18.17
C ARG A 225 3.04 1.29 16.79
N ARG A 226 3.82 1.43 15.73
CA ARG A 226 3.30 1.51 14.36
C ARG A 226 3.63 0.24 13.59
N VAL A 227 2.60 -0.54 13.29
CA VAL A 227 2.68 -1.80 12.57
C VAL A 227 2.34 -1.56 11.11
N TYR A 228 2.95 -2.28 10.19
CA TYR A 228 2.59 -2.23 8.78
C TYR A 228 2.57 -3.62 8.17
N ASN A 229 1.38 -4.05 7.73
CA ASN A 229 1.23 -5.30 7.01
C ASN A 229 1.63 -5.08 5.55
N ILE A 230 2.63 -5.81 5.11
CA ILE A 230 3.27 -5.65 3.81
C ILE A 230 3.13 -6.90 2.96
N ALA A 231 3.15 -6.72 1.66
CA ALA A 231 3.26 -7.78 0.67
C ALA A 231 4.16 -7.26 -0.45
N GLY A 232 4.87 -8.16 -1.11
CA GLY A 232 5.81 -7.79 -2.16
C GLY A 232 6.32 -9.02 -2.89
N ARG A 233 7.28 -8.79 -3.79
CA ARG A 233 7.94 -9.84 -4.57
C ARG A 233 9.45 -9.70 -4.50
N PHE A 234 10.14 -10.78 -4.13
CA PHE A 234 11.58 -10.86 -4.33
C PHE A 234 11.91 -11.20 -5.78
N SER A 235 12.64 -10.32 -6.45
CA SER A 235 13.02 -10.45 -7.86
C SER A 235 14.49 -10.03 -8.08
N GLY A 236 15.09 -10.44 -9.20
CA GLY A 236 16.53 -10.24 -9.45
C GLY A 236 16.92 -8.80 -9.82
N ALA A 237 15.96 -7.96 -10.16
CA ALA A 237 16.13 -6.55 -10.49
C ALA A 237 14.97 -5.76 -9.87
N ALA A 238 15.16 -4.48 -9.60
CA ALA A 238 14.09 -3.63 -9.07
C ALA A 238 12.93 -3.53 -10.08
N GLY A 239 11.74 -3.99 -9.71
CA GLY A 239 10.55 -4.01 -10.57
C GLY A 239 9.75 -2.70 -10.57
N GLY A 240 10.34 -1.60 -10.09
CA GLY A 240 9.71 -0.27 -10.01
C GLY A 240 8.60 -0.11 -8.96
N GLY A 241 8.09 -1.21 -8.39
CA GLY A 241 7.01 -1.21 -7.40
C GLY A 241 7.47 -1.17 -5.93
N PHE A 242 6.50 -0.94 -5.02
CA PHE A 242 6.73 -1.09 -3.58
C PHE A 242 7.05 -2.55 -3.26
N LEU A 243 8.19 -2.78 -2.61
CA LEU A 243 8.69 -4.11 -2.25
C LEU A 243 8.71 -5.07 -3.45
N ASP A 244 9.12 -4.57 -4.63
CA ASP A 244 9.42 -5.39 -5.81
C ASP A 244 10.89 -5.21 -6.21
N GLY A 245 11.69 -6.24 -5.94
CA GLY A 245 13.11 -6.20 -6.23
C GLY A 245 13.95 -7.08 -5.33
N PRO A 246 15.28 -6.90 -5.35
CA PRO A 246 16.17 -7.61 -4.46
C PRO A 246 15.98 -7.16 -2.99
N PRO A 247 16.43 -7.96 -2.01
CA PRO A 247 16.32 -7.64 -0.58
C PRO A 247 16.88 -6.27 -0.18
N THR A 248 17.86 -5.74 -0.93
CA THR A 248 18.42 -4.40 -0.70
C THR A 248 17.40 -3.30 -0.94
N VAL A 249 16.58 -3.40 -1.99
CA VAL A 249 15.50 -2.43 -2.28
C VAL A 249 14.45 -2.47 -1.17
N TRP A 250 14.09 -3.66 -0.71
CA TRP A 250 13.19 -3.82 0.43
C TRP A 250 13.76 -3.16 1.68
N ALA A 251 15.04 -3.41 1.98
CA ALA A 251 15.67 -2.87 3.18
C ALA A 251 15.71 -1.33 3.17
N GLU A 252 16.00 -0.72 2.03
CA GLU A 252 15.97 0.73 1.85
C GLU A 252 14.56 1.29 2.09
N GLN A 253 13.56 0.74 1.39
CA GLN A 253 12.17 1.21 1.49
C GLN A 253 11.61 1.06 2.92
N LEU A 254 11.86 -0.07 3.60
CA LEU A 254 11.39 -0.27 4.96
C LEU A 254 12.13 0.61 5.98
N ALA A 255 13.42 0.89 5.77
CA ALA A 255 14.17 1.83 6.61
C ALA A 255 13.62 3.26 6.46
N GLU A 256 13.24 3.68 5.26
CA GLU A 256 12.57 4.96 5.01
C GLU A 256 11.23 5.04 5.75
N LEU A 257 10.40 3.99 5.70
CA LEU A 257 9.15 3.95 6.46
C LEU A 257 9.38 4.06 7.97
N ALA A 258 10.43 3.42 8.48
CA ALA A 258 10.76 3.48 9.89
C ALA A 258 11.23 4.88 10.32
N LEU A 259 12.10 5.51 9.54
CA LEU A 259 12.68 6.82 9.87
C LEU A 259 11.75 8.01 9.56
N GLY A 260 10.97 7.89 8.49
CA GLY A 260 10.11 8.95 7.94
C GLY A 260 8.67 8.90 8.44
N HIS A 261 8.16 7.71 8.77
CA HIS A 261 6.78 7.50 9.23
C HIS A 261 6.69 6.76 10.55
N GLY A 262 7.80 6.50 11.24
CA GLY A 262 7.82 5.86 12.55
C GLY A 262 7.35 4.41 12.56
N MET A 263 7.23 3.77 11.39
CA MET A 263 6.86 2.35 11.30
C MET A 263 7.90 1.50 12.03
N SER A 264 7.47 0.69 12.99
CA SER A 264 8.36 -0.06 13.87
C SER A 264 8.03 -1.54 13.95
N VAL A 265 7.00 -2.02 13.26
CA VAL A 265 6.73 -3.44 13.07
C VAL A 265 6.35 -3.68 11.61
N PHE A 266 7.05 -4.58 10.92
CA PHE A 266 6.76 -4.96 9.54
C PHE A 266 6.32 -6.41 9.49
N VAL A 267 5.08 -6.67 9.05
CA VAL A 267 4.49 -8.01 9.04
C VAL A 267 4.26 -8.44 7.59
N LEU A 268 5.07 -9.37 7.09
CA LEU A 268 5.03 -9.82 5.70
C LEU A 268 3.95 -10.88 5.51
N ALA A 269 3.00 -10.63 4.59
CA ALA A 269 2.11 -11.65 4.06
C ALA A 269 2.91 -12.62 3.18
N VAL A 270 2.89 -13.90 3.53
CA VAL A 270 3.80 -14.90 2.96
C VAL A 270 3.14 -16.27 2.83
N ASP A 271 3.29 -16.87 1.65
CA ASP A 271 2.71 -18.17 1.29
C ASP A 271 3.75 -19.30 1.18
N ASP A 272 5.04 -18.99 1.16
CA ASP A 272 6.12 -19.98 1.07
C ASP A 272 7.31 -19.71 2.01
N ASP A 273 8.08 -20.77 2.27
CA ASP A 273 9.16 -20.76 3.26
C ASP A 273 10.42 -20.01 2.77
N ARG A 274 10.57 -19.78 1.46
CA ARG A 274 11.75 -19.11 0.89
C ARG A 274 11.67 -17.61 1.17
N ASP A 275 10.54 -17.00 0.84
CA ASP A 275 10.36 -15.56 1.02
C ASP A 275 10.42 -15.17 2.51
N LEU A 276 9.89 -16.04 3.38
CA LEU A 276 10.01 -15.89 4.83
C LEU A 276 11.47 -15.84 5.29
N LYS A 277 12.33 -16.72 4.75
CA LYS A 277 13.76 -16.77 5.08
C LYS A 277 14.51 -15.55 4.55
N VAL A 278 14.29 -15.17 3.30
CA VAL A 278 14.92 -13.97 2.71
C VAL A 278 14.55 -12.74 3.53
N PHE A 279 13.29 -12.61 3.94
CA PHE A 279 12.85 -11.51 4.79
C PHE A 279 13.54 -11.48 6.15
N ALA A 280 13.66 -12.62 6.82
CA ALA A 280 14.28 -12.73 8.15
C ALA A 280 15.81 -12.61 8.13
N GLU A 281 16.48 -13.25 7.17
CA GLU A 281 17.93 -13.40 7.15
C GLU A 281 18.63 -12.28 6.38
N GLU A 282 17.97 -11.64 5.41
CA GLU A 282 18.56 -10.60 4.57
C GLU A 282 17.93 -9.22 4.82
N VAL A 283 16.59 -9.10 4.76
CA VAL A 283 15.91 -7.80 4.85
C VAL A 283 15.93 -7.24 6.27
N ALA A 284 15.45 -8.01 7.26
CA ALA A 284 15.31 -7.53 8.63
C ALA A 284 16.63 -7.02 9.25
N PRO A 285 17.78 -7.72 9.14
CA PRO A 285 19.05 -7.22 9.65
C PRO A 285 19.52 -5.96 8.92
N ALA A 286 19.35 -5.89 7.60
CA ALA A 286 19.74 -4.73 6.79
C ALA A 286 18.95 -3.47 7.16
N VAL A 287 17.63 -3.60 7.39
CA VAL A 287 16.79 -2.49 7.87
C VAL A 287 17.25 -2.03 9.25
N ARG A 288 17.47 -2.96 10.18
CA ARG A 288 17.95 -2.63 11.55
C ARG A 288 19.27 -1.88 11.50
N GLU A 289 20.21 -2.32 10.66
CA GLU A 289 21.50 -1.67 10.49
C GLU A 289 21.36 -0.27 9.90
N ALA A 290 20.56 -0.11 8.84
CA ALA A 290 20.31 1.18 8.19
C ALA A 290 19.69 2.20 9.15
N VAL A 291 18.66 1.81 9.89
CA VAL A 291 17.99 2.66 10.89
C VAL A 291 18.92 2.98 12.05
N ALA A 292 19.68 2.02 12.56
CA ALA A 292 20.64 2.26 13.64
C ALA A 292 21.75 3.24 13.23
N ARG A 293 22.30 3.09 12.02
CA ARG A 293 23.29 4.00 11.43
C ARG A 293 22.75 5.43 11.33
N GLU A 294 21.52 5.59 10.84
CA GLU A 294 20.91 6.92 10.71
C GLU A 294 20.61 7.56 12.08
N ARG A 295 20.08 6.79 13.03
CA ARG A 295 19.87 7.25 14.42
C ARG A 295 21.19 7.68 15.07
N ALA A 296 22.27 6.93 14.85
CA ALA A 296 23.60 7.28 15.37
C ALA A 296 24.15 8.56 14.74
N ARG A 297 23.95 8.76 13.42
CA ARG A 297 24.33 9.99 12.71
C ARG A 297 23.63 11.20 13.31
N LYS A 298 22.31 11.13 13.53
CA LYS A 298 21.51 12.21 14.12
C LYS A 298 21.89 12.54 15.58
N ARG A 299 22.46 11.57 16.32
CA ARG A 299 22.90 11.72 17.72
C ARG A 299 24.29 12.32 17.90
N ARG A 300 25.03 12.63 16.83
CA ARG A 300 26.33 13.33 16.91
C ARG A 300 26.22 14.77 16.39
N PRO A 301 25.79 15.77 17.19
CA PRO A 301 25.73 17.15 16.70
C PRO A 301 27.07 17.90 16.74
N ASP A 302 28.04 17.59 17.62
CA ASP A 302 29.24 18.44 17.81
C ASP A 302 30.53 17.68 18.18
N ALA A 303 31.28 17.16 17.20
CA ALA A 303 32.64 16.63 17.46
C ALA A 303 33.67 16.88 16.34
N GLU A 304 33.39 17.74 15.36
CA GLU A 304 34.40 18.26 14.44
C GLU A 304 34.25 19.78 14.36
N GLY A 305 35.16 20.49 15.03
CA GLY A 305 35.39 21.92 14.78
C GLY A 305 35.81 22.16 13.33
N PRO A 306 35.84 23.42 12.87
CA PRO A 306 35.97 23.73 11.45
C PRO A 306 37.32 23.23 10.92
N ILE A 307 37.30 22.10 10.21
CA ILE A 307 38.40 21.71 9.34
C ILE A 307 38.28 22.62 8.12
N GLY A 308 39.24 23.52 7.98
CA GLY A 308 39.35 24.40 6.82
C GLY A 308 39.37 23.58 5.54
N ILE A 309 38.32 23.72 4.75
CA ILE A 309 38.24 23.13 3.41
C ILE A 309 39.04 24.05 2.50
N ALA A 310 40.27 23.65 2.19
CA ALA A 310 40.94 24.13 1.01
C ALA A 310 40.13 23.66 -0.22
N GLU A 311 39.81 24.58 -1.12
CA GLU A 311 39.10 24.30 -2.37
C GLU A 311 39.76 23.15 -3.12
N ALA A 312 39.04 22.03 -3.24
CA ALA A 312 39.39 20.97 -4.18
C ALA A 312 38.83 21.35 -5.57
N PRO A 313 39.54 21.01 -6.67
CA PRO A 313 39.14 21.44 -8.01
C PRO A 313 37.84 20.76 -8.41
N GLN A 314 36.91 21.54 -8.95
CA GLN A 314 35.72 21.05 -9.61
C GLN A 314 36.13 20.23 -10.84
N THR A 315 35.96 18.91 -10.77
CA THR A 315 35.89 18.07 -11.96
C THR A 315 34.42 17.80 -12.26
N GLU A 316 33.93 18.42 -13.34
CA GLU A 316 32.61 18.16 -13.91
C GLU A 316 32.45 16.68 -14.26
N ALA A 317 31.42 16.05 -13.69
CA ALA A 317 30.93 14.76 -14.18
C ALA A 317 30.08 15.00 -15.44
N PRO A 318 30.16 14.15 -16.47
CA PRO A 318 29.37 14.32 -17.67
C PRO A 318 27.89 14.07 -17.36
N GLN A 319 27.05 15.08 -17.61
CA GLN A 319 25.60 14.93 -17.70
C GLN A 319 25.27 14.15 -18.98
N ALA A 320 24.67 12.98 -18.84
CA ALA A 320 24.03 12.32 -19.98
C ALA A 320 22.63 12.92 -20.16
N GLU A 321 22.42 13.66 -21.24
CA GLU A 321 21.12 14.17 -21.66
C GLU A 321 20.19 13.00 -22.03
N ALA A 322 19.01 12.96 -21.40
CA ALA A 322 17.91 12.12 -21.88
C ALA A 322 17.35 12.70 -23.20
N PRO A 323 16.95 11.87 -24.17
CA PRO A 323 16.48 12.34 -25.47
C PRO A 323 15.18 13.17 -25.34
N GLN A 324 15.22 14.41 -25.85
CA GLN A 324 14.06 15.31 -25.90
C GLN A 324 13.25 15.06 -27.18
N ALA A 325 12.03 14.55 -27.06
CA ALA A 325 11.20 14.25 -28.21
C ALA A 325 10.53 15.49 -28.83
N ASN A 326 11.14 16.15 -29.81
CA ASN A 326 10.56 17.36 -30.42
C ASN A 326 9.26 17.08 -31.22
N ARG A 327 8.42 18.12 -31.44
CA ARG A 327 7.18 18.11 -32.27
C ARG A 327 7.29 17.32 -33.60
N ALA A 328 8.48 17.22 -34.18
CA ALA A 328 8.77 16.44 -35.38
C ALA A 328 8.62 14.91 -35.19
N GLN A 329 8.98 14.36 -34.03
CA GLN A 329 8.84 12.94 -33.72
C GLN A 329 7.37 12.57 -33.39
N ALA A 330 6.65 13.46 -32.72
CA ALA A 330 5.20 13.33 -32.55
C ALA A 330 4.47 13.34 -33.91
N GLY A 331 4.95 14.10 -34.89
CA GLY A 331 4.43 14.08 -36.26
C GLY A 331 4.53 12.71 -36.94
N ALA A 332 5.52 11.88 -36.59
CA ALA A 332 5.65 10.53 -37.12
C ALA A 332 4.60 9.57 -36.54
N VAL A 333 4.19 9.74 -35.28
CA VAL A 333 3.09 8.97 -34.65
C VAL A 333 1.73 9.34 -35.24
N LEU A 334 1.56 10.59 -35.65
CA LEU A 334 0.31 11.10 -36.24
C LEU A 334 0.13 10.69 -37.71
N ASP A 335 1.18 10.24 -38.41
CA ASP A 335 1.10 9.78 -39.79
C ASP A 335 0.61 8.33 -39.88
N GLU A 336 -0.71 8.15 -39.97
CA GLU A 336 -1.32 6.82 -40.07
C GLU A 336 -0.90 6.02 -41.29
N ALA A 337 -0.43 6.66 -42.37
CA ALA A 337 -0.05 5.96 -43.60
C ALA A 337 1.21 5.09 -43.42
N THR A 338 1.98 5.34 -42.35
CA THR A 338 3.21 4.61 -42.02
C THR A 338 2.97 3.37 -41.18
N ARG A 339 1.77 3.20 -40.61
CA ARG A 339 1.46 2.14 -39.65
C ARG A 339 1.21 0.79 -40.35
N PRO A 340 1.87 -0.31 -39.93
CA PRO A 340 1.57 -1.64 -40.43
C PRO A 340 0.16 -2.08 -40.02
N ARG A 341 -0.57 -2.74 -40.92
CA ARG A 341 -1.94 -3.20 -40.64
C ARG A 341 -2.13 -4.65 -41.02
N LEU A 342 -2.80 -5.41 -40.17
CA LEU A 342 -3.11 -6.82 -40.42
C LEU A 342 -4.54 -7.02 -40.94
N PRO A 343 -4.77 -8.03 -41.80
CA PRO A 343 -6.13 -8.39 -42.23
C PRO A 343 -6.99 -8.80 -41.03
N LYS A 344 -8.11 -8.09 -40.83
CA LYS A 344 -9.05 -8.37 -39.73
C LYS A 344 -9.83 -9.65 -39.97
N ARG A 345 -10.13 -10.37 -38.89
CA ARG A 345 -10.97 -11.57 -38.89
C ARG A 345 -12.25 -11.31 -38.11
N ASP A 346 -13.34 -11.92 -38.57
CA ASP A 346 -14.59 -11.85 -37.83
C ASP A 346 -14.51 -12.65 -36.53
N ILE A 347 -14.67 -11.96 -35.40
CA ILE A 347 -14.66 -12.54 -34.04
C ILE A 347 -16.06 -12.72 -33.45
N SER A 348 -17.12 -12.36 -34.18
CA SER A 348 -18.51 -12.43 -33.70
C SER A 348 -18.96 -13.84 -33.31
N ALA A 349 -18.36 -14.86 -33.93
CA ALA A 349 -18.61 -16.27 -33.63
C ALA A 349 -17.80 -16.83 -32.44
N LEU A 350 -16.88 -16.06 -31.84
CA LEU A 350 -16.11 -16.50 -30.68
C LEU A 350 -16.99 -16.57 -29.41
N PRO A 351 -16.65 -17.44 -28.43
CA PRO A 351 -17.32 -17.45 -27.13
C PRO A 351 -17.29 -16.08 -26.44
N PRO A 352 -18.34 -15.67 -25.70
CA PRO A 352 -18.42 -14.36 -25.06
C PRO A 352 -17.22 -14.02 -24.18
N ARG A 353 -16.66 -15.02 -23.48
CA ARG A 353 -15.47 -14.85 -22.63
C ARG A 353 -14.23 -14.42 -23.43
N ARG A 354 -14.08 -14.87 -24.68
CA ARG A 354 -12.96 -14.49 -25.54
C ARG A 354 -13.12 -13.11 -26.13
N GLN A 355 -14.33 -12.75 -26.52
CA GLN A 355 -14.65 -11.38 -26.97
C GLN A 355 -14.41 -10.38 -25.84
N ALA A 356 -14.75 -10.76 -24.60
CA ALA A 356 -14.54 -9.93 -23.42
C ALA A 356 -13.06 -9.59 -23.17
N ASN A 357 -12.12 -10.48 -23.50
CA ASN A 357 -10.69 -10.21 -23.29
C ASN A 357 -10.19 -9.05 -24.17
N GLY A 358 -10.59 -8.98 -25.44
CA GLY A 358 -10.27 -7.84 -26.31
C GLY A 358 -10.99 -6.55 -25.90
N GLN A 359 -12.20 -6.67 -25.36
CA GLN A 359 -12.98 -5.52 -24.88
C GLN A 359 -12.40 -4.88 -23.61
N ARG A 360 -11.58 -5.59 -22.82
CA ARG A 360 -10.92 -5.00 -21.63
C ARG A 360 -9.97 -3.88 -22.00
N LEU A 361 -9.22 -4.03 -23.09
CA LEU A 361 -8.32 -3.00 -23.60
C LEU A 361 -9.10 -1.70 -23.89
N VAL A 362 -10.22 -1.82 -24.61
CA VAL A 362 -11.11 -0.68 -24.92
C VAL A 362 -11.64 0.00 -23.65
N LEU A 363 -11.98 -0.78 -22.60
CA LEU A 363 -12.46 -0.22 -21.33
C LEU A 363 -11.38 0.61 -20.61
N ILE A 364 -10.13 0.16 -20.66
CA ILE A 364 -8.96 0.89 -20.11
C ILE A 364 -8.75 2.18 -20.91
N HIS A 365 -8.79 2.10 -22.25
CA HIS A 365 -8.61 3.26 -23.12
C HIS A 365 -9.73 4.29 -22.96
N ASP A 366 -10.98 3.85 -22.82
CA ASP A 366 -12.11 4.73 -22.55
C ASP A 366 -11.96 5.47 -21.21
N HIS A 367 -11.31 4.86 -20.22
CA HIS A 367 -10.95 5.55 -18.99
C HIS A 367 -9.90 6.64 -19.25
N LEU A 368 -8.82 6.32 -19.97
CA LEU A 368 -7.78 7.28 -20.36
C LEU A 368 -8.37 8.47 -21.14
N ARG A 369 -9.26 8.23 -22.10
CA ARG A 369 -9.94 9.29 -22.87
C ARG A 369 -10.74 10.26 -21.98
N ARG A 370 -11.44 9.73 -20.97
CA ARG A 370 -12.22 10.54 -20.01
C ARG A 370 -11.32 11.41 -19.15
N GLU A 371 -10.22 10.86 -18.64
CA GLU A 371 -9.24 11.61 -17.84
C GLU A 371 -8.58 12.73 -18.66
N LEU A 372 -8.22 12.45 -19.91
CA LEU A 372 -7.67 13.45 -20.82
C LEU A 372 -8.64 14.60 -21.09
N THR A 373 -9.93 14.29 -21.23
CA THR A 373 -10.98 15.32 -21.41
C THR A 373 -11.10 16.19 -20.17
N GLN A 374 -11.07 15.60 -18.96
CA GLN A 374 -11.13 16.36 -17.71
C GLN A 374 -9.94 17.32 -17.55
N ILE A 375 -8.73 16.88 -17.92
CA ILE A 375 -7.52 17.73 -17.88
C ILE A 375 -7.66 18.92 -18.83
N ARG A 376 -8.15 18.69 -20.05
CA ARG A 376 -8.39 19.76 -21.03
C ARG A 376 -9.43 20.76 -20.57
N ASP A 377 -10.57 20.27 -20.06
CA ASP A 377 -11.65 21.12 -19.55
C ASP A 377 -11.17 22.01 -18.40
N ALA A 378 -10.31 21.48 -17.53
CA ALA A 378 -9.72 22.22 -16.42
C ALA A 378 -8.79 23.35 -16.91
N LEU A 379 -7.95 23.07 -17.92
CA LEU A 379 -7.06 24.06 -18.53
C LEU A 379 -7.86 25.19 -19.21
N GLU A 380 -8.92 24.85 -19.93
CA GLU A 380 -9.80 25.85 -20.56
C GLU A 380 -10.53 26.74 -19.52
N GLN A 381 -10.88 26.18 -18.36
CA GLN A 381 -11.47 26.97 -17.28
C GLN A 381 -10.49 28.01 -16.72
N VAL A 382 -9.21 27.68 -16.60
CA VAL A 382 -8.17 28.65 -16.19
C VAL A 382 -7.88 29.67 -17.27
N ALA A 383 -7.72 29.23 -18.52
CA ALA A 383 -7.47 30.13 -19.64
C ALA A 383 -8.60 31.16 -19.84
N ALA A 384 -9.84 30.78 -19.55
CA ALA A 384 -11.01 31.66 -19.60
C ALA A 384 -11.16 32.57 -18.36
N GLY A 385 -10.26 32.49 -17.38
CA GLY A 385 -10.34 33.23 -16.11
C GLY A 385 -11.52 32.81 -15.22
N ARG A 386 -12.10 31.63 -15.45
CA ARG A 386 -13.24 31.08 -14.71
C ARG A 386 -12.81 30.21 -13.52
N SER A 387 -11.53 29.84 -13.49
CA SER A 387 -10.85 29.13 -12.42
C SER A 387 -9.45 29.72 -12.27
N ASP A 388 -8.84 29.61 -11.11
CA ASP A 388 -7.46 30.05 -10.91
C ASP A 388 -6.47 28.88 -11.09
N ALA A 389 -5.20 29.21 -11.33
CA ALA A 389 -4.15 28.20 -11.49
C ALA A 389 -3.98 27.32 -10.24
N ALA A 390 -4.38 27.80 -9.06
CA ALA A 390 -4.35 27.05 -7.80
C ALA A 390 -5.49 26.02 -7.72
N ALA A 391 -6.65 26.29 -8.31
CA ALA A 391 -7.80 25.41 -8.41
C ALA A 391 -7.60 24.37 -9.51
N LEU A 392 -6.97 24.72 -10.64
CA LEU A 392 -6.46 23.74 -11.61
C LEU A 392 -5.38 22.86 -10.96
N ARG A 393 -4.46 23.44 -10.19
CA ARG A 393 -3.49 22.68 -9.40
C ARG A 393 -4.19 21.78 -8.38
N SER A 394 -5.23 22.24 -7.69
CA SER A 394 -6.01 21.43 -6.75
C SER A 394 -6.76 20.32 -7.47
N MET A 395 -7.31 20.57 -8.65
CA MET A 395 -8.04 19.59 -9.45
C MET A 395 -7.09 18.55 -10.04
N ILE A 396 -5.95 18.95 -10.59
CA ILE A 396 -4.88 18.03 -10.97
C ILE A 396 -4.40 17.26 -9.73
N ASN A 397 -4.33 17.89 -8.56
CA ASN A 397 -4.03 17.26 -7.26
C ASN A 397 -5.13 16.30 -6.74
N GLU A 398 -6.41 16.55 -7.06
CA GLU A 398 -7.57 15.75 -6.64
C GLU A 398 -7.83 14.59 -7.59
N LEU A 399 -7.66 14.80 -8.90
CA LEU A 399 -7.51 13.75 -9.91
C LEU A 399 -6.25 12.89 -9.65
N THR A 400 -5.34 13.35 -8.81
CA THR A 400 -4.14 12.62 -8.33
C THR A 400 -4.21 12.09 -6.91
N MET A 401 -5.40 12.02 -6.29
CA MET A 401 -5.57 11.32 -5.01
C MET A 401 -5.72 9.80 -5.18
N ARG A 402 -4.66 9.19 -5.74
CA ARG A 402 -4.18 7.80 -5.53
C ARG A 402 -2.67 7.75 -5.83
N GLN A 403 -1.92 8.09 -4.77
CA GLN A 403 -0.62 7.61 -4.27
C GLN A 403 0.54 7.29 -5.25
N ASN A 404 1.66 8.01 -5.06
CA ASN A 404 2.95 7.97 -5.77
C ASN A 404 4.02 7.10 -5.05
N TYR A 405 5.08 6.70 -5.78
CA TYR A 405 6.47 6.64 -5.28
C TYR A 405 7.27 7.80 -5.94
N TRP A 406 8.22 8.39 -5.21
CA TRP A 406 8.99 9.60 -5.58
C TRP A 406 10.25 9.31 -6.40
N THR A 407 10.56 10.18 -7.37
CA THR A 407 11.82 10.92 -7.49
C THR A 407 11.53 12.21 -8.27
N LEU A 408 12.02 13.35 -7.74
CA LEU A 408 12.18 14.69 -8.33
C LEU A 408 11.21 15.14 -9.45
N GLY A 409 10.31 16.06 -9.10
CA GLY A 409 9.55 16.94 -10.00
C GLY A 409 8.47 16.24 -10.83
N THR A 410 7.19 16.30 -10.42
CA THR A 410 6.09 16.20 -11.40
C THR A 410 4.71 16.63 -10.87
N PHE A 411 4.05 17.55 -11.57
CA PHE A 411 2.72 18.06 -11.20
C PHE A 411 1.53 17.34 -11.91
N CYS A 412 1.77 16.38 -12.83
CA CYS A 412 0.72 15.79 -13.70
C CYS A 412 0.41 14.29 -13.47
N ALA A 413 0.62 13.78 -12.26
CA ALA A 413 1.15 12.43 -12.13
C ALA A 413 0.13 11.25 -12.23
N SER A 414 -1.20 11.43 -12.17
CA SER A 414 -2.16 10.31 -12.13
C SER A 414 -2.51 9.76 -13.52
N TYR A 415 -2.84 10.66 -14.44
CA TYR A 415 -3.04 10.31 -15.84
C TYR A 415 -1.74 9.78 -16.46
N CYS A 416 -0.60 10.44 -16.19
CA CYS A 416 0.70 9.97 -16.63
C CYS A 416 1.00 8.58 -16.04
N ARG A 417 0.68 8.31 -14.77
CA ARG A 417 0.91 6.98 -14.16
C ARG A 417 -0.01 5.89 -14.69
N LEU A 418 -1.31 6.13 -14.87
CA LEU A 418 -2.20 5.12 -15.45
C LEU A 418 -1.76 4.80 -16.87
N LEU A 419 -1.41 5.84 -17.64
CA LEU A 419 -0.90 5.73 -18.99
C LEU A 419 0.45 4.99 -19.04
N THR A 420 1.41 5.36 -18.18
CA THR A 420 2.71 4.69 -18.06
C THR A 420 2.53 3.24 -17.61
N THR A 421 1.70 2.95 -16.61
CA THR A 421 1.47 1.59 -16.11
C THR A 421 0.84 0.71 -17.18
N HIS A 422 -0.15 1.25 -17.89
CA HIS A 422 -0.80 0.59 -19.03
C HIS A 422 0.21 0.25 -20.12
N HIS A 423 0.96 1.25 -20.62
CA HIS A 423 1.95 1.03 -21.67
C HIS A 423 3.12 0.12 -21.20
N THR A 424 3.53 0.19 -19.93
CA THR A 424 4.55 -0.72 -19.37
C THR A 424 4.06 -2.17 -19.30
N ILE A 425 2.81 -2.41 -18.89
CA ILE A 425 2.22 -3.75 -18.93
C ILE A 425 2.18 -4.28 -20.37
N GLU A 426 1.93 -3.38 -21.32
CA GLU A 426 1.87 -3.75 -22.73
C GLU A 426 3.26 -4.12 -23.25
N ASP A 427 4.26 -3.27 -23.03
CA ASP A 427 5.65 -3.48 -23.45
C ASP A 427 6.28 -4.72 -22.81
N GLU A 428 6.08 -4.92 -21.51
CA GLU A 428 6.79 -5.95 -20.76
C GLU A 428 6.07 -7.30 -20.75
N HIS A 429 4.75 -7.32 -20.98
CA HIS A 429 3.94 -8.53 -20.86
C HIS A 429 3.08 -8.80 -22.09
N MET A 430 2.21 -7.87 -22.49
CA MET A 430 1.22 -8.13 -23.55
C MET A 430 1.87 -8.32 -24.92
N PHE A 431 2.75 -7.40 -25.32
CA PHE A 431 3.44 -7.38 -26.61
C PHE A 431 4.37 -8.57 -26.81
N PRO A 432 5.24 -8.96 -25.84
CA PRO A 432 6.01 -10.20 -25.93
C PRO A 432 5.12 -11.44 -26.10
N MET A 433 3.99 -11.51 -25.39
CA MET A 433 3.04 -12.63 -25.52
C MET A 433 2.36 -12.65 -26.89
N LEU A 434 1.93 -11.51 -27.42
CA LEU A 434 1.31 -11.39 -28.75
C LEU A 434 2.29 -11.73 -29.87
N ALA A 435 3.51 -11.20 -29.82
CA ALA A 435 4.56 -11.46 -30.80
C ALA A 435 4.99 -12.95 -30.78
N ALA A 436 5.05 -13.57 -29.59
CA ALA A 436 5.32 -15.00 -29.44
C ALA A 436 4.17 -15.88 -29.94
N ALA A 437 2.92 -15.49 -29.68
CA ALA A 437 1.73 -16.24 -30.07
C ALA A 437 1.46 -16.16 -31.59
N GLN A 438 1.79 -15.03 -32.24
CA GLN A 438 1.62 -14.86 -33.68
C GLN A 438 2.67 -13.93 -34.28
N LYS A 439 3.63 -14.51 -35.02
CA LYS A 439 4.73 -13.78 -35.66
C LYS A 439 4.31 -12.66 -36.61
N SER A 440 3.13 -12.73 -37.22
CA SER A 440 2.66 -11.66 -38.10
C SER A 440 2.32 -10.36 -37.35
N LEU A 441 2.17 -10.39 -36.01
CA LEU A 441 1.94 -9.20 -35.18
C LEU A 441 3.22 -8.42 -34.90
N ALA A 442 4.40 -8.99 -35.13
CA ALA A 442 5.68 -8.35 -34.78
C ALA A 442 5.85 -6.93 -35.37
N PRO A 443 5.45 -6.62 -36.62
CA PRO A 443 5.54 -5.25 -37.14
C PRO A 443 4.58 -4.27 -36.43
N VAL A 444 3.39 -4.73 -36.02
CA VAL A 444 2.41 -3.90 -35.28
C VAL A 444 2.93 -3.62 -33.87
N VAL A 445 3.41 -4.66 -33.17
CA VAL A 445 3.97 -4.54 -31.82
C VAL A 445 5.17 -3.60 -31.80
N ALA A 446 6.12 -3.78 -32.72
CA ALA A 446 7.29 -2.90 -32.80
C ALA A 446 6.92 -1.44 -33.08
N ARG A 447 5.82 -1.20 -33.82
CA ARG A 447 5.31 0.14 -34.04
C ARG A 447 4.66 0.73 -32.78
N LEU A 448 3.92 -0.06 -32.02
CA LEU A 448 3.32 0.40 -30.76
C LEU A 448 4.40 0.73 -29.71
N GLU A 449 5.45 -0.09 -29.60
CA GLU A 449 6.62 0.18 -28.75
C GLU A 449 7.32 1.50 -29.14
N GLU A 450 7.51 1.77 -30.44
CA GLU A 450 8.04 3.06 -30.93
C GLU A 450 7.13 4.24 -30.55
N GLU A 451 5.81 4.06 -30.65
CA GLU A 451 4.84 5.09 -30.25
C GLU A 451 4.84 5.32 -28.72
N HIS A 452 5.11 4.30 -27.90
CA HIS A 452 5.27 4.44 -26.46
C HIS A 452 6.49 5.30 -26.09
N GLU A 453 7.63 5.15 -26.76
CA GLU A 453 8.81 5.99 -26.54
C GLU A 453 8.50 7.48 -26.82
N VAL A 454 7.73 7.76 -27.89
CA VAL A 454 7.31 9.12 -28.22
C VAL A 454 6.34 9.67 -27.18
N ILE A 455 5.37 8.88 -26.72
CA ILE A 455 4.44 9.27 -25.66
C ILE A 455 5.19 9.59 -24.37
N ALA A 456 6.15 8.75 -23.98
CA ALA A 456 7.01 8.99 -22.81
C ALA A 456 7.75 10.34 -22.94
N GLY A 457 8.32 10.63 -24.11
CA GLY A 457 8.99 11.90 -24.39
C GLY A 457 8.07 13.13 -24.33
N VAL A 458 6.80 13.00 -24.73
CA VAL A 458 5.78 14.05 -24.60
C VAL A 458 5.40 14.25 -23.13
N LEU A 459 5.26 13.18 -22.35
CA LEU A 459 4.98 13.25 -20.91
C LEU A 459 6.10 13.97 -20.14
N THR A 460 7.37 13.71 -20.49
CA THR A 460 8.52 14.43 -19.90
C THR A 460 8.48 15.94 -20.20
N GLN A 461 8.06 16.34 -21.39
CA GLN A 461 7.94 17.76 -21.75
C GLN A 461 6.75 18.44 -21.08
N LEU A 462 5.62 17.74 -20.97
CA LEU A 462 4.46 18.23 -20.24
C LEU A 462 4.83 18.52 -18.78
N ASP A 463 5.63 17.65 -18.16
CA ASP A 463 6.11 17.90 -16.82
C ASP A 463 6.97 19.17 -16.72
N ALA A 464 7.98 19.29 -17.58
CA ALA A 464 8.84 20.48 -17.60
C ALA A 464 8.03 21.77 -17.80
N ALA A 465 6.98 21.74 -18.63
CA ALA A 465 6.07 22.88 -18.83
C ALA A 465 5.26 23.23 -17.56
N LEU A 466 4.81 22.22 -16.81
CA LEU A 466 4.07 22.42 -15.57
C LEU A 466 4.95 22.98 -14.45
N VAL A 467 6.19 22.50 -14.33
CA VAL A 467 7.18 23.06 -13.39
C VAL A 467 7.42 24.53 -13.71
N ALA A 468 7.62 24.86 -14.99
CA ALA A 468 7.83 26.23 -15.44
C ALA A 468 6.62 27.15 -15.16
N MET A 469 5.38 26.65 -15.31
CA MET A 469 4.15 27.42 -15.00
C MET A 469 4.02 27.77 -13.51
N ILE A 470 4.63 26.99 -12.62
CA ILE A 470 4.56 27.24 -11.18
C ILE A 470 5.52 28.35 -10.76
N GLU A 471 6.68 28.41 -11.41
CA GLU A 471 7.64 29.50 -11.23
C GLU A 471 7.12 30.80 -11.86
N ASP A 472 6.33 30.69 -12.93
CA ASP A 472 5.82 31.81 -13.72
C ASP A 472 4.41 31.50 -14.27
N PRO A 473 3.33 31.97 -13.58
CA PRO A 473 1.94 31.70 -13.98
C PRO A 473 1.56 32.18 -15.39
N ASP A 474 2.33 33.10 -15.99
CA ASP A 474 2.12 33.57 -17.36
C ASP A 474 2.52 32.51 -18.41
N ARG A 475 3.12 31.38 -18.00
CA ARG A 475 3.53 30.27 -18.89
C ARG A 475 2.45 29.19 -19.11
N LEU A 476 1.18 29.48 -18.79
CA LEU A 476 0.05 28.57 -19.00
C LEU A 476 -0.07 28.07 -20.45
N ASP A 477 0.25 28.93 -21.43
CA ASP A 477 0.21 28.56 -22.85
C ASP A 477 1.17 27.40 -23.17
N GLY A 478 2.32 27.30 -22.48
CA GLY A 478 3.26 26.20 -22.65
C GLY A 478 2.72 24.85 -22.15
N VAL A 479 1.92 24.86 -21.09
CA VAL A 479 1.23 23.67 -20.58
C VAL A 479 0.10 23.26 -21.53
N ARG A 480 -0.67 24.23 -22.04
CA ARG A 480 -1.74 23.98 -23.00
C ARG A 480 -1.21 23.29 -24.26
N ASP A 481 -0.13 23.81 -24.82
CA ASP A 481 0.51 23.26 -26.02
C ASP A 481 0.96 21.80 -25.83
N GLN A 482 1.46 21.45 -24.65
CA GLN A 482 1.91 20.07 -24.34
C GLN A 482 0.74 19.11 -24.09
N VAL A 483 -0.35 19.57 -23.47
CA VAL A 483 -1.57 18.74 -23.31
C VAL A 483 -2.27 18.51 -24.64
N GLU A 484 -2.29 19.49 -25.54
CA GLU A 484 -2.80 19.30 -26.91
C GLU A 484 -1.97 18.26 -27.67
N LEU A 485 -0.64 18.38 -27.61
CA LEU A 485 0.26 17.41 -28.24
C LEU A 485 0.07 15.99 -27.68
N LEU A 486 -0.01 15.84 -26.36
CA LEU A 486 -0.28 14.57 -25.71
C LEU A 486 -1.65 14.00 -26.12
N SER A 487 -2.64 14.86 -26.27
CA SER A 487 -3.98 14.45 -26.70
C SER A 487 -3.96 13.87 -28.11
N ASP A 488 -3.33 14.56 -29.04
CA ASP A 488 -3.28 14.14 -30.44
C ASP A 488 -2.53 12.82 -30.58
N VAL A 489 -1.36 12.71 -29.94
CA VAL A 489 -0.52 11.51 -29.99
C VAL A 489 -1.25 10.34 -29.33
N LEU A 490 -1.80 10.51 -28.13
CA LEU A 490 -2.41 9.41 -27.41
C LEU A 490 -3.69 8.93 -28.08
N LEU A 491 -4.59 9.83 -28.51
CA LEU A 491 -5.84 9.41 -29.16
C LEU A 491 -5.57 8.70 -30.50
N SER A 492 -4.51 9.10 -31.21
CA SER A 492 -4.05 8.41 -32.40
C SER A 492 -3.52 7.01 -32.08
N HIS A 493 -2.71 6.89 -31.03
CA HIS A 493 -2.11 5.64 -30.56
C HIS A 493 -3.18 4.63 -30.09
N LEU A 494 -4.05 5.01 -29.15
CA LEU A 494 -5.10 4.14 -28.61
C LEU A 494 -6.05 3.62 -29.70
N ARG A 495 -6.35 4.44 -30.72
CA ARG A 495 -7.15 4.00 -31.88
C ARG A 495 -6.43 2.90 -32.64
N TYR A 496 -5.15 3.11 -32.95
CA TYR A 496 -4.37 2.15 -33.72
C TYR A 496 -4.21 0.82 -32.98
N GLU A 497 -3.95 0.89 -31.68
CA GLU A 497 -3.83 -0.29 -30.83
C GLU A 497 -5.15 -1.08 -30.75
N GLU A 498 -6.28 -0.40 -30.50
CA GLU A 498 -7.59 -1.06 -30.49
C GLU A 498 -7.91 -1.72 -31.83
N GLU A 499 -7.64 -1.03 -32.93
CA GLU A 499 -7.87 -1.55 -34.27
C GLU A 499 -7.05 -2.82 -34.50
N GLU A 500 -5.76 -2.84 -34.14
CA GLU A 500 -4.86 -3.94 -34.44
C GLU A 500 -4.86 -5.08 -33.42
N LEU A 501 -5.14 -4.84 -32.13
CA LEU A 501 -4.94 -5.84 -31.08
C LEU A 501 -6.22 -6.47 -30.53
N VAL A 502 -7.38 -5.81 -30.61
CA VAL A 502 -8.64 -6.36 -30.05
C VAL A 502 -9.00 -7.73 -30.66
N GLU A 503 -8.88 -7.89 -31.99
CA GLU A 503 -9.12 -9.17 -32.66
C GLU A 503 -8.10 -10.26 -32.27
N PRO A 504 -6.79 -10.02 -32.38
CA PRO A 504 -5.79 -11.00 -31.97
C PRO A 504 -5.93 -11.44 -30.52
N ILE A 505 -6.14 -10.50 -29.59
CA ILE A 505 -6.33 -10.77 -28.16
C ILE A 505 -7.50 -11.73 -27.95
N ALA A 506 -8.65 -11.42 -28.55
CA ALA A 506 -9.85 -12.23 -28.41
C ALA A 506 -9.66 -13.63 -29.01
N ARG A 507 -9.04 -13.74 -30.19
CA ARG A 507 -8.84 -15.03 -30.87
C ARG A 507 -7.81 -15.90 -30.15
N LEU A 508 -6.72 -15.31 -29.66
CA LEU A 508 -5.63 -16.01 -28.97
C LEU A 508 -5.98 -16.32 -27.50
N ASN A 509 -7.10 -15.80 -26.97
CA ASN A 509 -7.55 -16.03 -25.60
C ASN A 509 -6.47 -15.64 -24.58
N LEU A 510 -5.81 -14.51 -24.83
CA LEU A 510 -4.86 -13.94 -23.88
C LEU A 510 -5.66 -13.26 -22.78
N ASP A 511 -5.34 -13.57 -21.52
CA ASP A 511 -5.91 -12.89 -20.36
C ASP A 511 -5.00 -11.70 -20.09
N ILE A 512 -5.56 -10.50 -20.28
CA ILE A 512 -4.90 -9.20 -20.15
C ILE A 512 -5.58 -8.46 -19.02
#